data_AF-A0A0T7BY93-F1
#
_entry.id   AF-A0A0T7BY93-F1
#
_cell.length_a   1.000
_cell.length_b   1.000
_cell.length_c   1.000
_cell.angle_alpha   90.00
_cell.angle_beta   90.00
_cell.angle_gamma   90.00
#
_symmetry.space_group_name_H-M   'P 1'
#
loop_
_entity.id
_entity.type
_entity.pdbx_description
1 polymer ?
#
loop_
_entity_poly.entity_id
_entity_poly.type
_entity_poly.pdbx_seq_one_letter_code
_entity_poly.pdbx_strand_id
1 'polypeptide(L)'
;MQNNPSPGFPQTELCFIVIVVSSEIFMRNLRLYIILFFITFFLVAASTFLVTAGRTIGQSMFGRSFAESQLNDYVSKVFKQQLNGGRCQAVDSDGNGYVSCDYTTVNQPDTPRAVECAAWGLDGFFNRGCRTRTLPVN
;
A
#
# COMPACT_ATOMS: atom_id res chain seq x y z
N MET A 1 12.83 4.32 -88.25
CA MET A 1 12.39 3.53 -87.08
C MET A 1 13.57 3.46 -86.11
N GLN A 2 13.60 4.32 -85.09
CA GLN A 2 14.66 4.38 -84.07
C GLN A 2 14.07 3.90 -82.74
N ASN A 3 14.54 2.74 -82.27
CA ASN A 3 14.24 2.23 -80.95
C ASN A 3 15.21 2.87 -79.95
N ASN A 4 14.69 3.68 -79.04
CA ASN A 4 15.44 4.18 -77.89
C ASN A 4 15.25 3.21 -76.69
N PRO A 5 16.32 2.69 -76.07
CA PRO A 5 16.20 1.91 -74.85
C PRO A 5 15.97 2.83 -73.65
N SER A 6 14.97 2.52 -72.83
CA SER A 6 14.74 3.19 -71.54
C SER A 6 15.86 2.86 -70.54
N PRO A 7 16.35 3.83 -69.77
CA PRO A 7 17.34 3.59 -68.72
C PRO A 7 16.68 2.90 -67.52
N GLY A 8 17.08 1.66 -67.25
CA GLY A 8 16.74 0.95 -66.03
C GLY A 8 17.47 1.58 -64.84
N PHE A 9 16.72 2.23 -63.96
CA PHE A 9 17.23 2.73 -62.67
C PHE A 9 17.41 1.55 -61.69
N PRO A 10 18.51 1.48 -60.91
CA PRO A 10 18.79 0.36 -60.02
C PRO A 10 17.89 0.43 -58.77
N GLN A 11 16.77 -0.30 -58.78
CA GLN A 11 15.84 -0.42 -57.65
C GLN A 11 16.46 -1.04 -56.38
N THR A 12 17.61 -1.70 -56.48
CA THR A 12 18.26 -2.41 -55.37
C THR A 12 18.92 -1.50 -54.34
N GLU A 13 19.41 -0.33 -54.75
CA GLU A 13 20.10 0.62 -53.87
C GLU A 13 19.12 1.38 -52.95
N LEU A 14 17.95 1.74 -53.46
CA LEU A 14 16.91 2.45 -52.71
C LEU A 14 16.29 1.60 -51.59
N CYS A 15 16.14 0.29 -51.81
CA CYS A 15 15.57 -0.61 -50.82
C CYS A 15 16.51 -0.80 -49.62
N PHE A 16 17.82 -0.88 -49.86
CA PHE A 16 18.82 -1.07 -48.81
C PHE A 16 18.89 0.13 -47.85
N ILE A 17 18.85 1.36 -48.40
CA ILE A 17 18.92 2.60 -47.59
C ILE A 17 17.67 2.74 -46.70
N VAL A 18 16.47 2.41 -47.21
CA VAL A 18 15.23 2.48 -46.42
C VAL A 18 15.22 1.48 -45.26
N ILE A 19 15.74 0.26 -45.46
CA ILE A 19 15.81 -0.78 -44.42
C ILE A 19 16.79 -0.38 -43.31
N VAL A 20 17.97 0.13 -43.66
CA VAL A 20 19.01 0.54 -42.68
C VAL A 20 18.53 1.74 -41.85
N VAL A 21 17.96 2.77 -42.49
CA VAL A 21 17.43 3.95 -41.77
C VAL A 21 16.25 3.59 -40.86
N SER A 22 15.39 2.65 -41.27
CA SER A 22 14.28 2.16 -40.45
C SER A 22 14.78 1.40 -39.20
N SER A 23 15.84 0.61 -39.33
CA SER A 23 16.44 -0.13 -38.20
C SER A 23 17.17 0.76 -37.18
N GLU A 24 17.85 1.83 -37.62
CA GLU A 24 18.55 2.80 -36.76
C GLU A 24 17.56 3.64 -35.92
N ILE A 25 16.45 4.06 -36.51
CA ILE A 25 15.39 4.83 -35.82
C ILE A 25 14.66 3.93 -34.80
N PHE A 26 14.39 2.67 -35.18
CA PHE A 26 13.79 1.68 -34.28
C PHE A 26 14.69 1.40 -33.07
N MET A 27 16.00 1.23 -33.27
CA MET A 27 16.97 0.95 -32.21
C MET A 27 17.16 2.14 -31.24
N ARG A 28 17.10 3.39 -31.70
CA ARG A 28 17.18 4.58 -30.83
C ARG A 28 15.95 4.73 -29.94
N ASN A 29 14.76 4.49 -30.49
CA ASN A 29 13.52 4.56 -29.73
C ASN A 29 13.37 3.38 -28.77
N LEU A 30 13.87 2.19 -29.15
CA LEU A 30 13.88 1.00 -28.28
C LEU A 30 14.70 1.24 -27.00
N ARG A 31 15.87 1.90 -27.10
CA ARG A 31 16.67 2.27 -25.92
C ARG A 31 15.92 3.20 -24.98
N LEU A 32 15.20 4.19 -25.50
CA LEU A 32 14.36 5.08 -24.69
C LEU A 32 13.20 4.34 -24.03
N TYR A 33 12.51 3.44 -24.75
CA TYR A 33 11.44 2.63 -24.18
C TYR A 33 11.93 1.71 -23.06
N ILE A 34 13.10 1.09 -23.22
CA ILE A 34 13.69 0.24 -22.19
C ILE A 34 14.00 1.06 -20.93
N ILE A 35 14.60 2.26 -21.08
CA ILE A 35 14.90 3.15 -19.95
C ILE A 35 13.60 3.57 -19.23
N LEU A 36 12.57 3.99 -19.97
CA LEU A 36 11.28 4.39 -19.39
C LEU A 36 10.59 3.22 -18.68
N PHE A 37 10.69 2.01 -19.23
CA PHE A 37 10.18 0.80 -18.59
C PHE A 37 10.88 0.54 -17.25
N PHE A 38 12.22 0.65 -17.19
CA PHE A 38 12.93 0.49 -15.92
C PHE A 38 12.56 1.58 -14.92
N ILE A 39 12.46 2.84 -15.34
CA ILE A 39 12.06 3.94 -14.44
C ILE A 39 10.66 3.69 -13.86
N THR A 40 9.69 3.36 -14.71
CA THR A 40 8.31 3.07 -14.27
C THR A 40 8.26 1.84 -13.38
N PHE A 41 9.00 0.77 -13.72
CA PHE A 41 9.13 -0.41 -12.88
C PHE A 41 9.71 -0.08 -11.51
N PHE A 42 10.80 0.70 -11.45
CA PHE A 42 11.41 1.13 -10.19
C PHE A 42 10.47 1.99 -9.37
N LEU A 43 9.69 2.89 -9.97
CA LEU A 43 8.69 3.69 -9.27
C LEU A 43 7.58 2.82 -8.66
N VAL A 44 7.07 1.84 -9.40
CA VAL A 44 6.07 0.89 -8.88
C VAL A 44 6.67 0.03 -7.76
N ALA A 45 7.86 -0.54 -7.97
CA ALA A 45 8.54 -1.36 -6.97
C ALA A 45 8.83 -0.56 -5.68
N ALA A 46 9.36 0.67 -5.79
CA ALA A 46 9.63 1.53 -4.64
C ALA A 46 8.35 1.92 -3.88
N SER A 47 7.27 2.24 -4.60
CA SER A 47 5.98 2.59 -3.98
C SER A 47 5.39 1.42 -3.20
N THR A 48 5.36 0.21 -3.79
CA THR A 48 4.87 -1.00 -3.12
C THR A 48 5.73 -1.37 -1.91
N PHE A 49 7.05 -1.20 -2.02
CA PHE A 49 7.97 -1.40 -0.90
C PHE A 49 7.71 -0.42 0.25
N LEU A 50 7.56 0.88 -0.04
CA LEU A 50 7.27 1.89 0.97
C LEU A 50 5.94 1.67 1.67
N VAL A 51 4.89 1.27 0.94
CA VAL A 51 3.59 0.94 1.55
C VAL A 51 3.71 -0.28 2.47
N THR A 52 4.43 -1.31 2.04
CA THR A 52 4.60 -2.54 2.82
C THR A 52 5.46 -2.31 4.06
N ALA A 53 6.61 -1.65 3.89
CA ALA A 53 7.50 -1.30 5.00
C ALA A 53 6.82 -0.32 5.97
N GLY A 54 6.10 0.67 5.45
CA GLY A 54 5.31 1.61 6.24
C GLY A 54 4.22 0.92 7.05
N ARG A 55 3.54 -0.09 6.48
CA ARG A 55 2.58 -0.93 7.20
C ARG A 55 3.23 -1.66 8.37
N THR A 56 4.30 -2.41 8.11
CA THR A 56 4.96 -3.23 9.14
C THR A 56 5.59 -2.40 10.26
N ILE A 57 6.31 -1.33 9.89
CA ILE A 57 6.98 -0.46 10.86
C ILE A 57 5.94 0.37 11.62
N GLY A 58 4.96 0.93 10.91
CA GLY A 58 3.97 1.78 11.54
C GLY A 58 3.01 1.03 12.48
N GLN A 59 2.66 -0.23 12.17
CA GLN A 59 1.86 -1.05 13.09
C GLN A 59 2.62 -1.34 14.39
N SER A 60 3.88 -1.75 14.30
CA SER A 60 4.67 -2.06 15.50
C SER A 60 4.95 -0.84 16.37
N MET A 61 5.15 0.35 15.78
CA MET A 61 5.45 1.57 16.54
C MET A 61 4.21 2.35 16.98
N PHE A 62 3.25 2.55 16.09
CA PHE A 62 2.09 3.42 16.32
C PHE A 62 0.79 2.65 16.57
N GLY A 63 0.74 1.36 16.27
CA GLY A 63 -0.43 0.51 16.47
C GLY A 63 -1.00 0.59 17.87
N ARG A 64 -0.12 0.46 18.87
CA ARG A 64 -0.51 0.49 20.27
C ARG A 64 -1.03 1.86 20.71
N SER A 65 -0.32 2.93 20.36
CA SER A 65 -0.71 4.30 20.73
C SER A 65 -2.02 4.72 20.06
N PHE A 66 -2.21 4.34 18.80
CA PHE A 66 -3.44 4.61 18.07
C PHE A 66 -4.64 3.88 18.70
N ALA A 67 -4.49 2.59 19.00
CA ALA A 67 -5.55 1.81 19.63
C ALA A 67 -5.86 2.31 21.06
N GLU A 68 -4.85 2.69 21.84
CA GLU A 68 -5.04 3.28 23.17
C GLU A 68 -5.75 4.65 23.10
N SER A 69 -5.49 5.45 22.06
CA SER A 69 -6.21 6.71 21.82
C SER A 69 -7.69 6.46 21.51
N GLN A 70 -7.99 5.48 20.65
CA GLN A 70 -9.37 5.09 20.34
C GLN A 70 -10.10 4.52 21.57
N LEU A 71 -9.39 3.74 22.38
CA LEU A 71 -9.90 3.21 23.63
C LEU A 71 -10.30 4.33 24.59
N ASN A 72 -9.48 5.37 24.73
CA ASN A 72 -9.77 6.51 25.58
C ASN A 72 -11.03 7.27 25.11
N ASP A 73 -11.14 7.54 23.81
CA ASP A 73 -12.33 8.18 23.23
C ASP A 73 -13.58 7.31 23.44
N TYR A 74 -13.47 6.00 23.23
CA TYR A 74 -14.57 5.07 23.44
C TYR A 74 -15.04 5.04 24.91
N VAL A 75 -14.11 4.93 25.87
CA VAL A 75 -14.45 4.85 27.30
C VAL A 75 -15.07 6.15 27.80
N SER A 76 -14.51 7.30 27.40
CA SER A 76 -15.05 8.60 27.77
C SER A 76 -16.43 8.86 27.15
N LYS A 77 -16.64 8.44 25.89
CA LYS A 77 -17.91 8.65 25.18
C LYS A 77 -19.03 7.71 25.61
N VAL A 78 -18.72 6.41 25.77
CA VAL A 78 -19.72 5.37 26.07
C VAL A 78 -19.98 5.26 27.57
N PHE A 79 -18.93 5.16 28.38
CA PHE A 79 -19.08 4.94 29.82
C PHE A 79 -19.08 6.22 30.64
N LYS A 80 -18.72 7.38 30.04
CA LYS A 80 -18.56 8.65 30.76
C LYS A 80 -17.62 8.53 31.96
N GLN A 81 -16.60 7.66 31.83
CA GLN A 81 -15.62 7.36 32.86
C GLN A 81 -14.22 7.73 32.36
N GLN A 82 -13.31 7.96 33.31
CA GLN A 82 -11.89 8.10 32.99
C GLN A 82 -11.21 6.73 32.95
N LEU A 83 -10.32 6.57 31.99
CA LEU A 83 -9.43 5.43 31.87
C LEU A 83 -8.38 5.52 32.98
N ASN A 84 -8.22 4.45 33.76
CA ASN A 84 -7.15 4.36 34.77
C ASN A 84 -5.88 3.73 34.15
N GLY A 85 -6.07 2.79 33.23
CA GLY A 85 -5.00 2.18 32.46
C GLY A 85 -5.57 1.41 31.27
N GLY A 86 -4.80 1.35 30.20
CA GLY A 86 -5.13 0.60 28.99
C GLY A 86 -3.87 -0.05 28.43
N ARG A 87 -4.01 -1.29 27.95
CA ARG A 87 -2.96 -2.00 27.24
C ARG A 87 -3.55 -2.60 25.98
N CYS A 88 -3.15 -2.05 24.84
CA CYS A 88 -3.51 -2.55 23.52
C CYS A 88 -2.40 -3.38 22.90
N GLN A 89 -2.79 -4.34 22.05
CA GLN A 89 -1.87 -4.99 21.13
C GLN A 89 -1.46 -4.01 20.02
N ALA A 90 -0.21 -4.09 19.57
CA ALA A 90 0.29 -3.24 18.49
C ALA A 90 -0.09 -3.76 17.10
N VAL A 91 -0.25 -5.08 16.97
CA VAL A 91 -0.45 -5.75 15.69
C VAL A 91 -1.75 -6.53 15.74
N ASP A 92 -2.56 -6.34 14.70
CA ASP A 92 -3.71 -7.18 14.44
C ASP A 92 -3.21 -8.56 14.02
N SER A 93 -3.52 -9.57 14.85
CA SER A 93 -3.10 -10.95 14.62
C SER A 93 -4.12 -11.78 13.85
N ASP A 94 -5.37 -11.31 13.76
CA ASP A 94 -6.48 -12.05 13.14
C ASP A 94 -6.90 -11.46 11.77
N GLY A 95 -6.36 -10.28 11.42
CA GLY A 95 -6.55 -9.62 10.14
C GLY A 95 -7.94 -9.01 9.97
N ASN A 96 -8.68 -8.80 11.07
CA ASN A 96 -10.02 -8.22 11.03
C ASN A 96 -10.04 -6.68 11.09
N GLY A 97 -8.87 -6.03 11.19
CA GLY A 97 -8.69 -4.59 11.31
C GLY A 97 -8.90 -4.04 12.72
N TYR A 98 -8.98 -4.89 13.73
CA TYR A 98 -9.06 -4.55 15.15
C TYR A 98 -7.92 -5.19 15.94
N VAL A 99 -7.57 -4.58 17.06
CA VAL A 99 -6.61 -5.10 18.03
C VAL A 99 -7.29 -5.23 19.38
N SER A 100 -6.90 -6.28 20.12
CA SER A 100 -7.39 -6.48 21.48
C SER A 100 -6.75 -5.46 22.42
N CYS A 101 -7.60 -4.81 23.22
CA CYS A 101 -7.23 -3.85 24.24
C CYS A 101 -7.86 -4.24 25.58
N ASP A 102 -7.04 -4.33 26.62
CA ASP A 102 -7.49 -4.51 27.99
C ASP A 102 -7.43 -3.17 28.71
N TYR A 103 -8.49 -2.82 29.45
CA TYR A 103 -8.58 -1.54 30.12
C TYR A 103 -9.24 -1.64 31.49
N THR A 104 -8.90 -0.66 32.34
CA THR A 104 -9.52 -0.45 33.64
C THR A 104 -10.02 0.99 33.74
N THR A 105 -11.10 1.20 34.49
CA THR A 105 -11.64 2.54 34.72
C THR A 105 -11.34 2.99 36.14
N VAL A 106 -11.35 4.30 36.38
CA VAL A 106 -11.09 4.87 37.72
C VAL A 106 -12.08 4.37 38.77
N ASN A 107 -13.30 4.02 38.36
CA ASN A 107 -14.33 3.52 39.26
C ASN A 107 -14.18 2.01 39.57
N GLN A 108 -13.43 1.28 38.75
CA GLN A 108 -13.21 -0.16 38.87
C GLN A 108 -11.77 -0.51 38.46
N PRO A 109 -10.77 -0.15 39.29
CA PRO A 109 -9.36 -0.36 38.96
C PRO A 109 -8.97 -1.85 38.91
N ASP A 110 -9.64 -2.69 39.69
CA ASP A 110 -9.34 -4.13 39.80
C ASP A 110 -10.15 -5.01 38.83
N THR A 111 -10.97 -4.42 37.97
CA THR A 111 -11.81 -5.14 37.01
C THR A 111 -11.35 -4.87 35.59
N PRO A 112 -10.39 -5.65 35.06
CA PRO A 112 -9.97 -5.51 33.67
C PRO A 112 -11.11 -5.90 32.73
N ARG A 113 -11.31 -5.07 31.71
CA ARG A 113 -12.31 -5.28 30.66
C ARG A 113 -11.59 -5.36 29.31
N ALA A 114 -12.01 -6.28 28.47
CA ALA A 114 -11.47 -6.43 27.13
C ALA A 114 -12.39 -5.77 26.09
N VAL A 115 -11.80 -5.04 25.15
CA VAL A 115 -12.48 -4.41 24.02
C VAL A 115 -11.60 -4.54 22.79
N GLU A 116 -12.19 -4.54 21.60
CA GLU A 116 -11.47 -4.54 20.34
C GLU A 116 -11.51 -3.14 19.75
N CYS A 117 -10.35 -2.55 19.49
CA CYS A 117 -10.23 -1.20 18.93
C CYS A 117 -9.59 -1.24 17.55
N ALA A 118 -9.90 -0.26 16.70
CA ALA A 118 -9.35 -0.13 15.37
C ALA A 118 -7.81 -0.28 15.36
N ALA A 119 -7.29 -1.16 14.50
CA ALA A 119 -5.87 -1.34 14.29
C ALA A 119 -5.25 -0.15 13.55
N TRP A 120 -3.93 0.06 13.66
CA TRP A 120 -3.27 1.07 12.83
C TRP A 120 -3.10 0.58 11.39
N GLY A 121 -3.37 1.47 10.44
CA GLY A 121 -3.26 1.20 9.01
C GLY A 121 -4.54 1.52 8.26
N LEU A 122 -4.61 1.05 7.01
CA LEU A 122 -5.78 1.27 6.15
C LEU A 122 -7.00 0.52 6.66
N ASP A 123 -6.84 -0.67 7.23
CA ASP A 123 -7.96 -1.48 7.71
C ASP A 123 -8.69 -0.82 8.90
N GLY A 124 -7.96 -0.29 9.88
CA GLY A 124 -8.58 0.50 10.96
C GLY A 124 -9.00 1.91 10.58
N PHE A 125 -8.55 2.44 9.43
CA PHE A 125 -9.10 3.69 8.91
C PHE A 125 -10.57 3.52 8.47
N PHE A 126 -10.91 2.36 7.92
CA PHE A 126 -12.30 2.01 7.60
C PHE A 126 -13.05 1.50 8.85
N ASN A 127 -12.39 0.75 9.72
CA ASN A 127 -12.96 0.18 10.93
C ASN A 127 -12.79 1.09 12.17
N ARG A 128 -13.28 2.33 12.11
CA ARG A 128 -13.08 3.30 13.21
C ARG A 128 -13.82 2.94 14.50
N GLY A 129 -13.17 3.23 15.63
CA GLY A 129 -13.73 3.10 16.97
C GLY A 129 -13.39 1.77 17.64
N CYS A 130 -14.06 1.51 18.76
CA CYS A 130 -13.93 0.27 19.51
C CYS A 130 -15.28 -0.44 19.62
N ARG A 131 -15.25 -1.76 19.69
CA ARG A 131 -16.40 -2.63 19.88
C ARG A 131 -16.16 -3.58 21.05
N THR A 132 -17.20 -3.86 21.81
CA THR A 132 -17.11 -4.83 22.90
C THR A 132 -16.80 -6.21 22.33
N ARG A 133 -15.82 -6.89 22.91
CA ARG A 133 -15.48 -8.25 22.53
C ARG A 133 -16.66 -9.15 22.87
N THR A 134 -17.36 -9.67 21.86
CA THR A 134 -18.27 -10.80 22.07
C THR A 134 -17.41 -11.97 22.49
N LEU A 135 -17.42 -12.29 23.79
CA LEU A 135 -16.85 -13.55 24.28
C LEU A 135 -17.46 -14.67 23.43
N PRO A 136 -16.68 -15.66 22.98
CA PRO A 136 -17.26 -16.87 22.42
C PRO A 136 -18.20 -17.43 23.49
N VAL A 137 -19.49 -17.46 23.19
CA VAL A 137 -20.47 -18.21 23.97
C VAL A 137 -20.09 -19.67 23.76
N ASN A 138 -19.41 -20.23 24.75
CA ASN A 138 -19.15 -21.66 24.81
C ASN A 138 -20.34 -22.37 25.44
#